data_AF-A0A174UHD9-F1
#
_entry.id   AF-A0A174UHD9-F1
#
_cell.length_a   1.000
_cell.length_b   1.000
_cell.length_c   1.000
_cell.angle_alpha   90.00
_cell.angle_beta   90.00
_cell.angle_gamma   90.00
#
_symmetry.space_group_name_H-M   'P 1'
#
loop_
_entity.id
_entity.type
_entity.pdbx_description
1 polymer ?
#
loop_
_entity_poly.entity_id
_entity_poly.type
_entity_poly.pdbx_seq_one_letter_code
_entity_poly.pdbx_strand_id
1 'polypeptide(L)'
;MKIDSIISADDIQESKIKNKNVVVIDMLRATTVITTAFMNGCSEVIPYLTIDEALNKGKTLSRDSYVLGGERKAMKIEGFDLSNSPLEYTKDTVDNKTVIITTTNGTRTLTECTEAKRIFVGAMINGKAVAEKLVELGDDACIVNAGTNGEFSMDDFICSGYIINEILKLTNKVDLTDIAKTANYIYESNPSIESFIHSARHYGVMKDLGLMEDIHYAMQKDITKIVPEYKNGCILK
;
A
#
# COMPACT_ATOMS: atom_id res chain seq x y z
N MET A 1 12.12 12.05 15.61
CA MET A 1 11.59 11.49 14.36
C MET A 1 10.79 12.56 13.65
N LYS A 2 11.22 12.96 12.45
CA LYS A 2 10.43 13.81 11.57
C LYS A 2 9.55 12.94 10.66
N ILE A 3 8.31 13.36 10.44
CA ILE A 3 7.38 12.67 9.52
C ILE A 3 6.89 13.65 8.45
N ASP A 4 7.10 13.25 7.19
CA ASP A 4 6.62 13.95 6.01
C ASP A 4 5.60 13.09 5.24
N SER A 5 4.85 13.71 4.33
CA SER A 5 3.96 13.00 3.41
C SER A 5 4.10 13.53 1.98
N ILE A 6 4.02 12.62 1.02
CA ILE A 6 3.98 12.90 -0.42
C ILE A 6 2.62 12.43 -0.94
N ILE A 7 1.98 13.25 -1.78
CA ILE A 7 0.56 13.09 -2.14
C ILE A 7 0.32 12.10 -3.30
N SER A 8 1.33 11.82 -4.11
CA SER A 8 1.23 10.94 -5.28
C SER A 8 2.60 10.38 -5.67
N ALA A 9 2.61 9.37 -6.54
CA ALA A 9 3.83 8.87 -7.18
C ALA A 9 4.55 9.97 -8.00
N ASP A 10 3.80 10.82 -8.71
CA ASP A 10 4.37 11.87 -9.58
C ASP A 10 5.04 13.00 -8.78
N ASP A 11 4.69 13.14 -7.50
CA ASP A 11 5.24 14.14 -6.59
C ASP A 11 6.44 13.64 -5.76
N ILE A 12 6.92 12.42 -6.02
CA ILE A 12 8.09 11.88 -5.33
C ILE A 12 9.32 12.72 -5.67
N GLN A 13 9.96 13.23 -4.63
CA GLN A 13 11.23 13.95 -4.72
C GLN A 13 12.27 13.19 -3.92
N GLU A 14 13.40 12.85 -4.55
CA GLU A 14 14.49 12.11 -3.91
C GLU A 14 14.90 12.74 -2.57
N SER A 15 15.01 14.06 -2.50
CA SER A 15 15.37 14.81 -1.29
C SER A 15 14.43 14.58 -0.11
N LYS A 16 13.17 14.18 -0.36
CA LYS A 16 12.19 13.87 0.68
C LYS A 16 12.25 12.44 1.17
N ILE A 17 12.74 11.49 0.37
CA ILE A 17 12.75 10.05 0.69
C ILE A 17 14.14 9.51 1.05
N LYS A 18 15.20 10.14 0.54
CA LYS A 18 16.57 9.62 0.67
C LYS A 18 16.98 9.44 2.12
N ASN A 19 17.53 8.27 2.44
CA ASN A 19 17.98 7.88 3.79
C ASN A 19 16.87 7.88 4.87
N LYS A 20 15.58 7.95 4.50
CA LYS A 20 14.45 7.85 5.43
C LYS A 20 13.76 6.50 5.35
N ASN A 21 12.98 6.16 6.37
CA ASN A 21 12.02 5.07 6.27
C ASN A 21 10.82 5.55 5.47
N VAL A 22 10.52 4.88 4.35
CA VAL A 22 9.35 5.17 3.52
C VAL A 22 8.23 4.19 3.83
N VAL A 23 7.00 4.68 3.88
CA VAL A 23 5.79 3.84 3.86
C VAL A 23 5.03 4.17 2.59
N VAL A 24 4.90 3.20 1.69
CA VAL A 24 4.07 3.34 0.48
C VAL A 24 2.63 2.95 0.81
N ILE A 25 1.68 3.77 0.38
CA ILE A 25 0.24 3.57 0.55
C ILE A 25 -0.46 3.65 -0.81
N ASP A 26 -1.21 2.63 -1.15
CA ASP A 26 -2.20 2.55 -2.25
C ASP A 26 -3.33 1.69 -1.68
N MET A 27 -4.18 2.30 -0.83
CA MET A 27 -5.07 1.53 0.02
C MET A 27 -6.22 0.89 -0.77
N LEU A 28 -6.60 1.50 -1.89
CA LEU A 28 -7.55 0.98 -2.86
C LEU A 28 -6.83 0.75 -4.20
N ARG A 29 -6.06 -0.32 -4.36
CA ARG A 29 -6.07 -1.56 -3.54
C ARG A 29 -4.69 -2.16 -3.35
N ALA A 30 -3.65 -1.68 -4.04
CA ALA A 30 -2.43 -2.47 -4.23
C ALA A 30 -1.74 -2.84 -2.91
N THR A 31 -1.60 -1.89 -1.98
CA THR A 31 -0.96 -2.14 -0.68
C THR A 31 -1.82 -3.01 0.24
N THR A 32 -3.14 -2.89 0.16
CA THR A 32 -4.09 -3.78 0.85
C THR A 32 -3.99 -5.21 0.32
N VAL A 33 -3.87 -5.40 -1.00
CA VAL A 33 -3.66 -6.70 -1.65
C VAL A 33 -2.35 -7.33 -1.22
N ILE A 34 -1.24 -6.60 -1.30
CA ILE A 34 0.09 -7.08 -0.91
C ILE A 34 0.08 -7.54 0.56
N THR A 35 -0.45 -6.69 1.44
CA THR A 35 -0.53 -6.99 2.88
C THR A 35 -1.44 -8.19 3.17
N THR A 36 -2.54 -8.33 2.44
CA THR A 36 -3.45 -9.48 2.55
C THR A 36 -2.80 -10.78 2.09
N ALA A 37 -2.03 -10.74 0.99
CA ALA A 37 -1.31 -11.90 0.50
C ALA A 37 -0.33 -12.44 1.57
N PHE A 38 0.42 -11.56 2.24
CA PHE A 38 1.30 -11.96 3.33
C PHE A 38 0.53 -12.44 4.57
N MET A 39 -0.60 -11.79 4.90
CA MET A 39 -1.48 -12.24 5.98
C MET A 39 -1.95 -13.69 5.76
N ASN A 40 -2.13 -14.07 4.49
CA ASN A 40 -2.57 -15.39 4.07
C ASN A 40 -1.42 -16.35 3.69
N GLY A 41 -0.17 -15.99 4.00
CA GLY A 41 0.96 -16.93 3.97
C GLY A 41 1.76 -16.97 2.67
N CYS A 42 1.61 -15.98 1.77
CA CYS A 42 2.51 -15.93 0.61
C CYS A 42 3.98 -15.82 1.03
N SER A 43 4.88 -16.41 0.23
CA SER A 43 6.32 -16.46 0.52
C SER A 43 6.99 -15.11 0.24
N GLU A 44 6.61 -14.48 -0.87
CA GLU A 44 7.10 -13.18 -1.31
C GLU A 44 6.11 -12.56 -2.31
N VAL A 45 6.23 -11.25 -2.53
CA VAL A 45 5.51 -10.56 -3.61
C VAL A 45 6.53 -9.88 -4.53
N ILE A 46 6.38 -10.02 -5.85
CA ILE A 46 7.27 -9.42 -6.85
C ILE A 46 6.46 -8.43 -7.69
N PRO A 47 6.62 -7.11 -7.46
CA PRO A 47 5.96 -6.09 -8.25
C PRO A 47 6.67 -5.84 -9.60
N TYR A 48 5.88 -5.70 -10.67
CA TYR A 48 6.35 -5.31 -11.99
C TYR A 48 5.54 -4.15 -12.57
N LEU A 49 6.19 -3.32 -13.39
CA LEU A 49 5.55 -2.19 -14.04
C LEU A 49 4.70 -2.64 -15.24
N THR A 50 5.12 -3.69 -15.93
CA THR A 50 4.47 -4.17 -17.14
C THR A 50 3.91 -5.59 -16.99
N ILE A 51 2.89 -5.88 -17.81
CA ILE A 51 2.28 -7.20 -17.91
C ILE A 51 3.32 -8.21 -18.42
N ASP A 52 4.12 -7.82 -19.41
CA ASP A 52 5.11 -8.70 -20.03
C ASP A 52 6.21 -9.14 -19.04
N GLU A 53 6.70 -8.23 -18.19
CA GLU A 53 7.67 -8.57 -17.15
C GLU A 53 7.09 -9.58 -16.15
N ALA A 54 5.85 -9.38 -15.70
CA ALA A 54 5.16 -10.28 -14.79
C ALA A 54 4.97 -11.68 -15.41
N LEU A 55 4.51 -11.75 -16.66
CA LEU A 55 4.36 -13.01 -17.40
C LEU A 55 5.70 -13.72 -17.62
N ASN A 56 6.75 -12.97 -17.97
CA ASN A 56 8.07 -13.52 -18.19
C ASN A 56 8.68 -14.06 -16.90
N LYS A 57 8.47 -13.39 -15.75
CA LYS A 57 8.87 -13.94 -14.46
C LYS A 57 8.15 -15.24 -14.14
N GLY A 58 6.83 -15.31 -14.37
CA GLY A 58 6.05 -16.53 -14.18
C GLY A 58 6.61 -17.73 -14.97
N LYS A 59 7.04 -17.52 -16.22
CA LYS A 59 7.66 -18.57 -17.05
C LYS A 59 8.98 -19.12 -16.49
N THR A 60 9.63 -18.43 -15.55
CA THR A 60 10.86 -18.90 -14.89
C THR A 60 10.61 -19.75 -13.64
N LEU A 61 9.35 -19.84 -13.19
CA LEU A 61 8.95 -20.54 -11.98
C LEU A 61 8.11 -21.78 -12.31
N SER A 62 7.98 -22.68 -11.35
CA SER A 62 7.05 -23.81 -11.47
C SER A 62 5.62 -23.30 -11.36
N ARG A 63 4.69 -23.79 -12.20
CA ARG A 63 3.34 -23.22 -12.30
C ARG A 63 2.60 -23.16 -10.95
N ASP A 64 2.75 -24.18 -10.12
CA ASP A 64 2.08 -24.29 -8.82
C ASP A 64 2.75 -23.47 -7.71
N SER A 65 3.94 -22.91 -7.96
CA SER A 65 4.71 -22.13 -6.97
C SER A 65 4.43 -20.63 -7.03
N TYR A 66 3.59 -20.16 -7.95
CA TYR A 66 3.27 -18.74 -8.08
C TYR A 66 1.83 -18.47 -8.51
N VAL A 67 1.38 -17.24 -8.27
CA VAL A 67 0.13 -16.69 -8.83
C VAL A 67 0.41 -15.35 -9.51
N LEU A 68 -0.31 -15.08 -10.61
CA LEU A 68 -0.32 -13.78 -11.27
C LEU A 68 -1.51 -12.95 -10.77
N GLY A 69 -1.22 -11.81 -10.17
CA GLY A 69 -2.21 -10.87 -9.67
C GLY A 69 -2.08 -9.51 -10.33
N GLY A 70 -3.16 -8.74 -10.43
CA GLY A 70 -3.06 -7.35 -10.87
C GLY A 70 -4.25 -6.81 -11.61
N GLU A 71 -4.12 -5.55 -12.02
CA GLU A 71 -5.19 -4.84 -12.72
C GLU A 71 -4.67 -3.88 -13.79
N ARG A 72 -5.57 -3.56 -14.73
CA ARG A 72 -5.54 -2.33 -15.50
C ARG A 72 -6.95 -1.73 -15.48
N LYS A 73 -7.07 -0.44 -15.17
CA LYS A 73 -8.38 0.25 -15.02
C LYS A 73 -9.30 -0.47 -14.03
N ALA A 74 -8.74 -0.93 -12.92
CA ALA A 74 -9.37 -1.72 -11.85
C ALA A 74 -9.90 -3.11 -12.25
N MET A 75 -9.71 -3.53 -13.50
CA MET A 75 -10.14 -4.84 -14.01
C MET A 75 -8.99 -5.84 -14.03
N LYS A 76 -9.32 -7.13 -13.83
CA LYS A 76 -8.34 -8.22 -13.94
C LYS A 76 -7.68 -8.24 -15.31
N ILE A 77 -6.37 -8.45 -15.34
CA ILE A 77 -5.60 -8.60 -16.58
C ILE A 77 -5.94 -9.95 -17.22
N GLU A 78 -6.12 -9.98 -18.54
CA GLU A 78 -6.34 -11.22 -19.28
C GLU A 78 -5.16 -12.19 -19.09
N GLY A 79 -5.46 -13.45 -18.81
CA GLY A 79 -4.45 -14.47 -18.52
C GLY A 79 -3.89 -14.46 -17.09
N PHE A 80 -4.32 -13.53 -16.23
CA PHE A 80 -3.93 -13.52 -14.81
C PHE A 80 -4.88 -14.37 -13.96
N ASP A 81 -4.31 -14.94 -12.89
CA ASP A 81 -5.03 -15.78 -11.93
C ASP A 81 -6.03 -14.92 -11.15
N LEU A 82 -5.52 -13.84 -10.57
CA LEU A 82 -6.23 -12.96 -9.64
C LEU A 82 -6.30 -11.53 -10.18
N SER A 83 -7.36 -10.82 -9.81
CA SER A 83 -7.49 -9.39 -9.99
C SER A 83 -6.68 -8.63 -8.93
N ASN A 84 -6.95 -7.33 -8.78
CA ASN A 84 -6.43 -6.53 -7.67
C ASN A 84 -7.44 -6.42 -6.51
N SER A 85 -8.37 -7.38 -6.38
CA SER A 85 -9.24 -7.50 -5.20
C SER A 85 -8.51 -8.26 -4.08
N PRO A 86 -8.38 -7.71 -2.86
CA PRO A 86 -7.73 -8.41 -1.75
C PRO A 86 -8.47 -9.69 -1.34
N LEU A 87 -9.78 -9.78 -1.62
CA LEU A 87 -10.62 -10.93 -1.28
C LEU A 87 -10.25 -12.19 -2.07
N GLU A 88 -9.59 -12.04 -3.21
CA GLU A 88 -9.12 -13.16 -4.04
C GLU A 88 -7.82 -13.80 -3.51
N TYR A 89 -7.07 -13.10 -2.66
CA TYR A 89 -5.76 -13.54 -2.14
C TYR A 89 -5.92 -14.38 -0.87
N THR A 90 -6.81 -15.37 -0.90
CA THR A 90 -7.07 -16.28 0.22
C THR A 90 -5.89 -17.20 0.51
N LYS A 91 -5.86 -17.80 1.70
CA LYS A 91 -4.83 -18.77 2.08
C LYS A 91 -4.68 -19.91 1.06
N ASP A 92 -5.78 -20.54 0.65
CA ASP A 92 -5.74 -21.65 -0.32
C ASP A 92 -5.14 -21.24 -1.67
N THR A 93 -5.26 -19.97 -2.03
CA THR A 93 -4.72 -19.42 -3.27
C THR A 93 -3.23 -19.12 -3.16
N VAL A 94 -2.76 -18.50 -2.08
CA VAL A 94 -1.44 -17.85 -2.00
C VAL A 94 -0.44 -18.46 -1.01
N ASP A 95 -0.86 -19.36 -0.11
CA ASP A 95 0.01 -19.92 0.94
C ASP A 95 1.25 -20.60 0.34
N ASN A 96 2.42 -20.21 0.84
CA ASN A 96 3.76 -20.63 0.37
C ASN A 96 4.06 -20.36 -1.12
N LYS A 97 3.28 -19.53 -1.81
CA LYS A 97 3.52 -19.15 -3.22
C LYS A 97 4.15 -17.78 -3.35
N THR A 98 4.86 -17.57 -4.46
CA THR A 98 5.28 -16.24 -4.92
C THR A 98 4.09 -15.54 -5.58
N VAL A 99 3.74 -14.34 -5.13
CA VAL A 99 2.73 -13.51 -5.81
C VAL A 99 3.44 -12.56 -6.76
N ILE A 100 3.20 -12.68 -8.06
CA ILE A 100 3.74 -11.74 -9.04
C ILE A 100 2.62 -10.76 -9.37
N ILE A 101 2.86 -9.47 -9.14
CA ILE A 101 1.82 -8.44 -9.26
C ILE A 101 2.21 -7.30 -10.19
N THR A 102 1.27 -6.80 -10.97
CA THR A 102 1.41 -5.52 -11.68
C THR A 102 0.13 -4.69 -11.54
N THR A 103 0.29 -3.43 -11.12
CA THR A 103 -0.80 -2.48 -10.92
C THR A 103 -0.44 -1.12 -11.50
N THR A 104 -1.44 -0.27 -11.68
CA THR A 104 -1.26 1.06 -12.28
C THR A 104 -0.44 2.00 -11.40
N ASN A 105 -0.69 2.03 -10.08
CA ASN A 105 -0.09 3.01 -9.17
C ASN A 105 0.92 2.36 -8.20
N GLY A 106 0.48 1.46 -7.31
CA GLY A 106 1.32 0.97 -6.20
C GLY A 106 2.66 0.33 -6.59
N THR A 107 2.71 -0.45 -7.69
CA THR A 107 4.00 -1.04 -8.13
C THR A 107 5.00 0.02 -8.59
N ARG A 108 4.53 1.07 -9.27
CA ARG A 108 5.33 2.22 -9.69
C ARG A 108 5.87 2.98 -8.48
N THR A 109 5.02 3.30 -7.51
CA THR A 109 5.39 4.04 -6.30
C THR A 109 6.49 3.33 -5.50
N LEU A 110 6.41 1.99 -5.37
CA LEU A 110 7.46 1.19 -4.71
C LEU A 110 8.81 1.31 -5.44
N THR A 111 8.82 1.27 -6.77
CA THR A 111 10.05 1.34 -7.57
C THR A 111 10.67 2.75 -7.59
N GLU A 112 9.88 3.80 -7.45
CA GLU A 112 10.35 5.19 -7.39
C GLU A 112 10.94 5.56 -6.02
N CYS A 113 10.69 4.74 -4.98
CA CYS A 113 11.18 4.99 -3.62
C CYS A 113 12.54 4.36 -3.30
N THR A 114 13.28 3.85 -4.30
CA THR A 114 14.51 3.04 -4.12
C THR A 114 15.67 3.73 -3.41
N GLU A 115 15.69 5.07 -3.35
CA GLU A 115 16.69 5.86 -2.61
C GLU A 115 16.40 5.92 -1.08
N ALA A 116 15.26 5.39 -0.64
CA ALA A 116 14.92 5.32 0.79
C ALA A 116 15.81 4.33 1.55
N LYS A 117 15.94 4.54 2.87
CA LYS A 117 16.68 3.62 3.76
C LYS A 117 15.98 2.26 3.84
N ARG A 118 14.66 2.28 3.99
CA ARG A 118 13.76 1.12 4.03
C ARG A 118 12.42 1.51 3.43
N ILE A 119 11.74 0.57 2.78
CA ILE A 119 10.46 0.83 2.09
C ILE A 119 9.45 -0.18 2.63
N PHE A 120 8.50 0.29 3.41
CA PHE A 120 7.42 -0.52 3.96
C PHE A 120 6.15 -0.36 3.15
N VAL A 121 5.31 -1.40 3.19
CA VAL A 121 3.96 -1.37 2.62
C VAL A 121 2.96 -1.11 3.74
N GLY A 122 2.24 0.00 3.64
CA GLY A 122 1.21 0.40 4.60
C GLY A 122 -0.17 0.44 3.98
N ALA A 123 -1.16 -0.01 4.75
CA ALA A 123 -2.58 0.08 4.47
C ALA A 123 -3.34 0.26 5.80
N MET A 124 -4.64 0.55 5.76
CA MET A 124 -5.45 0.63 6.99
C MET A 124 -5.39 -0.69 7.78
N ILE A 125 -5.36 -1.82 7.07
CA ILE A 125 -5.40 -3.17 7.66
C ILE A 125 -4.15 -3.53 8.50
N ASN A 126 -3.04 -2.81 8.34
CA ASN A 126 -1.82 -3.00 9.14
C ASN A 126 -1.26 -1.68 9.70
N GLY A 127 -2.01 -0.59 9.67
CA GLY A 127 -1.50 0.75 9.93
C GLY A 127 -0.87 0.92 11.31
N LYS A 128 -1.44 0.29 12.34
CA LYS A 128 -0.83 0.29 13.68
C LYS A 128 0.50 -0.45 13.74
N ALA A 129 0.62 -1.59 13.06
CA ALA A 129 1.88 -2.34 13.03
C ALA A 129 2.98 -1.56 12.29
N VAL A 130 2.62 -0.83 11.22
CA VAL A 130 3.53 0.10 10.54
C VAL A 130 3.97 1.22 11.50
N ALA A 131 3.03 1.82 12.24
CA ALA A 131 3.34 2.85 13.23
C ALA A 131 4.31 2.35 14.31
N GLU A 132 4.03 1.17 14.89
CA GLU A 132 4.91 0.50 15.85
C GLU A 132 6.31 0.28 15.27
N LYS A 133 6.39 -0.18 14.01
CA LYS A 133 7.68 -0.42 13.34
C LYS A 133 8.48 0.85 13.09
N LEU A 134 7.82 1.93 12.69
CA LEU A 134 8.49 3.22 12.50
C LEU A 134 9.04 3.75 13.83
N VAL A 135 8.23 3.72 14.90
CA VAL A 135 8.63 4.16 16.24
C VAL A 135 9.81 3.34 16.78
N GLU A 136 9.80 2.01 16.57
CA GLU A 136 10.90 1.11 16.92
C GLU A 136 12.23 1.53 16.25
N LEU A 137 12.19 1.90 14.96
CA LEU A 137 13.38 2.29 14.20
C LEU A 137 13.89 3.68 14.59
N GLY A 138 12.98 4.61 14.96
CA GLY A 138 13.33 5.92 15.47
C GLY A 138 13.89 6.92 14.44
N ASP A 139 14.20 6.49 13.22
CA ASP A 139 14.64 7.36 12.12
C ASP A 139 13.50 8.22 11.58
N ASP A 140 13.84 9.24 10.80
CA ASP A 140 12.86 10.03 10.04
C ASP A 140 12.11 9.17 9.03
N ALA A 141 10.83 9.51 8.83
CA ALA A 141 9.93 8.78 7.96
C ALA A 141 9.25 9.69 6.92
N CYS A 142 8.88 9.10 5.78
CA CYS A 142 8.06 9.74 4.76
C CYS A 142 6.95 8.78 4.33
N ILE A 143 5.70 9.20 4.45
CA ILE A 143 4.56 8.44 3.96
C ILE A 143 4.28 8.86 2.52
N VAL A 144 4.46 7.94 1.59
CA VAL A 144 4.32 8.18 0.15
C VAL A 144 3.01 7.57 -0.32
N ASN A 145 2.07 8.44 -0.65
CA ASN A 145 0.80 8.05 -1.22
C ASN A 145 1.01 7.77 -2.70
N ALA A 146 0.49 6.66 -3.20
CA ALA A 146 0.58 6.33 -4.61
C ALA A 146 -0.26 7.30 -5.45
N GLY A 147 -1.39 7.74 -4.90
CA GLY A 147 -2.31 8.59 -5.62
C GLY A 147 -3.10 7.80 -6.66
N THR A 148 -3.88 8.51 -7.46
CA THR A 148 -4.60 7.92 -8.60
C THR A 148 -4.26 8.66 -9.88
N ASN A 149 -3.58 8.01 -10.82
CA ASN A 149 -3.09 8.62 -12.07
C ASN A 149 -2.19 9.85 -11.83
N GLY A 150 -1.28 9.78 -10.85
CA GLY A 150 -0.35 10.87 -10.53
C GLY A 150 -0.96 12.00 -9.70
N GLU A 151 -2.21 11.87 -9.27
CA GLU A 151 -2.92 12.91 -8.51
C GLU A 151 -3.18 12.48 -7.07
N PHE A 152 -3.41 13.46 -6.19
CA PHE A 152 -3.83 13.26 -4.81
C PHE A 152 -5.03 12.31 -4.71
N SER A 153 -4.96 11.34 -3.79
CA SER A 153 -6.05 10.41 -3.50
C SER A 153 -6.50 10.50 -2.04
N MET A 154 -7.81 10.72 -1.84
CA MET A 154 -8.39 10.96 -0.51
C MET A 154 -8.26 9.76 0.43
N ASP A 155 -8.45 8.57 -0.12
CA ASP A 155 -8.28 7.27 0.51
C ASP A 155 -6.84 7.07 1.00
N ASP A 156 -5.84 7.24 0.14
CA ASP A 156 -4.44 7.13 0.58
C ASP A 156 -4.13 8.16 1.68
N PHE A 157 -4.63 9.39 1.56
CA PHE A 157 -4.32 10.46 2.51
C PHE A 157 -4.92 10.26 3.90
N ILE A 158 -6.15 9.77 3.98
CA ILE A 158 -6.73 9.41 5.29
C ILE A 158 -6.04 8.19 5.90
N CYS A 159 -5.51 7.27 5.08
CA CYS A 159 -4.68 6.16 5.56
C CYS A 159 -3.33 6.65 6.10
N SER A 160 -2.67 7.63 5.45
CA SER A 160 -1.49 8.31 5.99
C SER A 160 -1.80 8.95 7.34
N GLY A 161 -2.93 9.64 7.43
CA GLY A 161 -3.42 10.25 8.68
C GLY A 161 -3.63 9.24 9.79
N TYR A 162 -4.19 8.06 9.47
CA TYR A 162 -4.36 6.97 10.42
C TYR A 162 -3.02 6.48 10.99
N ILE A 163 -2.04 6.19 10.13
CA ILE A 163 -0.72 5.72 10.56
C ILE A 163 -0.03 6.79 11.43
N ILE A 164 -0.10 8.06 11.05
CA ILE A 164 0.43 9.18 11.85
C ILE A 164 -0.26 9.23 13.21
N ASN A 165 -1.58 9.08 13.26
CA ASN A 165 -2.33 9.09 14.51
C ASN A 165 -1.88 7.96 15.45
N GLU A 166 -1.66 6.76 14.93
CA GLU A 166 -1.12 5.64 15.72
C GLU A 166 0.31 5.93 16.22
N ILE A 167 1.16 6.56 15.41
CA ILE A 167 2.51 6.98 15.86
C ILE A 167 2.42 7.97 17.02
N LEU A 168 1.53 8.96 16.94
CA LEU A 168 1.35 9.98 17.99
C LEU A 168 0.84 9.38 19.32
N LYS A 169 0.14 8.25 19.29
CA LYS A 169 -0.25 7.51 20.49
C LYS A 169 0.92 6.79 21.16
N LEU A 170 1.95 6.43 20.40
CA LEU A 170 3.11 5.68 20.86
C LEU A 170 4.23 6.59 21.39
N THR A 171 4.35 7.81 20.87
CA THR A 171 5.41 8.74 21.26
C THR A 171 5.05 10.20 21.04
N ASN A 172 5.53 11.08 21.93
CA ASN A 172 5.41 12.53 21.83
C ASN A 172 6.63 13.20 21.19
N LYS A 173 7.64 12.43 20.74
CA LYS A 173 8.90 12.92 20.15
C LYS A 173 8.86 12.94 18.61
N VAL A 174 7.77 13.48 18.07
CA VAL A 174 7.51 13.51 16.63
C VAL A 174 7.42 14.95 16.15
N ASP A 175 8.14 15.27 15.08
CA ASP A 175 8.02 16.53 14.35
C ASP A 175 7.26 16.28 13.05
N LEU A 176 6.03 16.78 12.95
CA LEU A 176 5.20 16.63 11.76
C LEU A 176 5.36 17.84 10.84
N THR A 177 5.60 17.59 9.57
CA THR A 177 5.41 18.59 8.51
C THR A 177 3.94 19.01 8.41
N ASP A 178 3.65 20.15 7.75
CA ASP A 178 2.28 20.65 7.65
C ASP A 178 1.35 19.70 6.90
N ILE A 179 1.86 19.02 5.87
CA ILE A 179 1.10 18.00 5.15
C ILE A 179 0.80 16.78 6.05
N ALA A 180 1.76 16.34 6.87
CA ALA A 180 1.55 15.25 7.81
C ALA A 180 0.56 15.64 8.94
N LYS A 181 0.65 16.87 9.46
CA LYS A 181 -0.36 17.42 10.39
C LYS A 181 -1.75 17.44 9.75
N THR A 182 -1.84 17.84 8.49
CA THR A 182 -3.11 17.90 7.76
C THR A 182 -3.70 16.51 7.55
N ALA A 183 -2.88 15.51 7.23
CA ALA A 183 -3.33 14.12 7.15
C ALA A 183 -3.88 13.62 8.48
N ASN A 184 -3.16 13.85 9.60
CA ASN A 184 -3.66 13.51 10.94
C ASN A 184 -4.96 14.22 11.27
N TYR A 185 -5.05 15.54 11.00
CA TYR A 185 -6.26 16.32 11.24
C TYR A 185 -7.46 15.78 10.47
N ILE A 186 -7.28 15.42 9.19
CA ILE A 186 -8.33 14.79 8.38
C ILE A 186 -8.78 13.48 9.01
N TYR A 187 -7.85 12.61 9.41
CA TYR A 187 -8.21 11.37 10.07
C TYR A 187 -9.00 11.61 11.39
N GLU A 188 -8.55 12.54 12.24
CA GLU A 188 -9.20 12.85 13.52
C GLU A 188 -10.57 13.53 13.36
N SER A 189 -10.73 14.34 12.32
CA SER A 189 -11.95 15.14 12.10
C SER A 189 -13.08 14.36 11.42
N ASN A 190 -12.82 13.12 10.98
CA ASN A 190 -13.81 12.30 10.29
C ASN A 190 -14.30 11.15 11.19
N PRO A 191 -15.62 10.99 11.39
CA PRO A 191 -16.17 9.95 12.26
C PRO A 191 -15.91 8.53 11.74
N SER A 192 -15.74 8.37 10.42
CA SER A 192 -15.32 7.11 9.81
C SER A 192 -14.40 7.38 8.60
N ILE A 193 -13.73 6.34 8.12
CA ILE A 193 -12.93 6.43 6.90
C ILE A 193 -13.85 6.71 5.71
N GLU A 194 -14.97 5.98 5.64
CA GLU A 194 -15.98 6.11 4.59
C GLU A 194 -16.57 7.52 4.50
N SER A 195 -16.80 8.20 5.63
CA SER A 195 -17.35 9.56 5.62
C SER A 195 -16.45 10.55 4.89
N PHE A 196 -15.14 10.30 4.85
CA PHE A 196 -14.22 11.11 4.06
C PHE A 196 -14.17 10.66 2.61
N ILE A 197 -14.03 9.35 2.35
CA ILE A 197 -13.71 8.85 1.00
C ILE A 197 -14.93 8.64 0.10
N HIS A 198 -16.16 8.63 0.62
CA HIS A 198 -17.38 8.35 -0.18
C HIS A 198 -17.58 9.32 -1.36
N SER A 199 -17.01 10.52 -1.30
CA SER A 199 -17.05 11.54 -2.35
C SER A 199 -15.80 11.55 -3.23
N ALA A 200 -14.82 10.68 -2.97
CA ALA A 200 -13.61 10.58 -3.75
C ALA A 200 -13.89 10.02 -5.14
N ARG A 201 -13.17 10.52 -6.15
CA ARG A 201 -13.29 10.05 -7.53
C ARG A 201 -13.04 8.55 -7.65
N HIS A 202 -11.97 8.06 -7.02
CA HIS A 202 -11.59 6.65 -7.08
C HIS A 202 -12.60 5.72 -6.40
N TYR A 203 -13.16 6.16 -5.27
CA TYR A 203 -14.28 5.48 -4.61
C TYR A 203 -15.48 5.31 -5.56
N GLY A 204 -15.86 6.38 -6.28
CA GLY A 204 -16.92 6.34 -7.28
C GLY A 204 -16.66 5.31 -8.38
N VAL A 205 -15.45 5.28 -8.94
CA VAL A 205 -15.05 4.30 -9.96
C VAL A 205 -15.19 2.86 -9.44
N MET A 206 -14.68 2.58 -8.24
CA MET A 206 -14.78 1.24 -7.65
C MET A 206 -16.23 0.82 -7.38
N LYS A 207 -17.06 1.76 -6.90
CA LYS A 207 -18.49 1.53 -6.71
C LYS A 207 -19.20 1.18 -8.02
N ASP A 208 -18.93 1.92 -9.09
CA ASP A 208 -19.51 1.68 -10.41
C ASP A 208 -19.09 0.32 -10.99
N LEU A 209 -17.92 -0.18 -10.60
CA LEU A 209 -17.42 -1.52 -10.94
C LEU A 209 -17.94 -2.63 -10.00
N GLY A 210 -18.78 -2.32 -9.02
CA GLY A 210 -19.33 -3.29 -8.07
C GLY A 210 -18.34 -3.78 -7.01
N LEU A 211 -17.27 -3.03 -6.74
CA LEU A 211 -16.17 -3.42 -5.84
C LEU A 211 -16.38 -2.94 -4.39
N MET A 212 -17.63 -2.84 -3.93
CA MET A 212 -17.93 -2.33 -2.58
C MET A 212 -17.33 -3.19 -1.46
N GLU A 213 -17.30 -4.52 -1.63
CA GLU A 213 -16.69 -5.41 -0.64
C GLU A 213 -15.17 -5.20 -0.51
N ASP A 214 -14.48 -4.87 -1.60
CA ASP A 214 -13.06 -4.50 -1.56
C ASP A 214 -12.85 -3.22 -0.75
N ILE A 215 -13.73 -2.23 -0.91
CA ILE A 215 -13.67 -0.97 -0.17
C ILE A 215 -13.89 -1.23 1.31
N HIS A 216 -14.93 -1.99 1.67
CA HIS A 216 -15.21 -2.34 3.07
C HIS A 216 -14.03 -3.08 3.71
N TYR A 217 -13.45 -4.05 3.00
CA TYR A 217 -12.28 -4.78 3.46
C TYR A 217 -11.08 -3.85 3.66
N ALA A 218 -10.78 -2.98 2.69
CA ALA A 218 -9.65 -2.06 2.75
C ALA A 218 -9.79 -0.99 3.85
N MET A 219 -10.99 -0.70 4.34
CA MET A 219 -11.22 0.22 5.46
C MET A 219 -11.08 -0.42 6.84
N GLN A 220 -10.95 -1.76 6.93
CA GLN A 220 -10.72 -2.43 8.20
C GLN A 220 -9.39 -1.98 8.81
N LYS A 221 -9.37 -1.82 10.14
CA LYS A 221 -8.18 -1.39 10.87
C LYS A 221 -7.51 -2.58 11.55
N ASP A 222 -6.20 -2.69 11.36
CA ASP A 222 -5.31 -3.58 12.12
C ASP A 222 -5.73 -5.06 12.20
N ILE A 223 -6.30 -5.59 11.12
CA ILE A 223 -6.62 -7.03 11.03
C ILE A 223 -5.36 -7.90 10.93
N THR A 224 -4.19 -7.29 10.68
CA THR A 224 -2.89 -7.98 10.69
C THR A 224 -1.79 -7.13 11.32
N LYS A 225 -0.75 -7.82 11.81
CA LYS A 225 0.48 -7.21 12.36
C LYS A 225 1.66 -7.26 11.38
N ILE A 226 1.43 -7.72 10.16
CA ILE A 226 2.49 -7.86 9.16
C ILE A 226 2.84 -6.49 8.58
N VAL A 227 4.14 -6.22 8.44
CA VAL A 227 4.67 -4.99 7.86
C VAL A 227 5.57 -5.37 6.69
N PRO A 228 5.02 -5.58 5.48
CA PRO A 228 5.82 -6.00 4.35
C PRO A 228 6.88 -4.95 4.02
N GLU A 229 8.06 -5.41 3.62
CA GLU A 229 9.19 -4.57 3.24
C GLU A 229 9.64 -4.86 1.82
N TYR A 230 9.70 -3.83 0.99
CA TYR A 230 10.28 -3.90 -0.34
C TYR A 230 11.81 -3.79 -0.27
N LYS A 231 12.50 -4.78 -0.84
CA LYS A 231 13.95 -4.90 -0.85
C LYS A 231 14.41 -5.58 -2.14
N ASN A 232 15.31 -4.93 -2.87
CA ASN A 232 15.95 -5.50 -4.08
C ASN A 232 14.97 -6.06 -5.14
N GLY A 233 13.84 -5.38 -5.37
CA GLY A 233 12.87 -5.79 -6.39
C GLY A 233 11.84 -6.83 -5.93
N CYS A 234 11.90 -7.29 -4.68
CA CYS A 234 10.86 -8.12 -4.08
C CYS A 234 10.34 -7.49 -2.79
N ILE A 235 9.17 -7.92 -2.35
CA ILE A 235 8.58 -7.60 -1.07
C ILE A 235 8.64 -8.86 -0.22
N LEU A 236 9.04 -8.70 1.04
CA LEU A 236 9.15 -9.75 2.04
C LEU A 236 8.33 -9.38 3.28
N LYS A 237 8.07 -10.37 4.13
CA LYS A 237 7.28 -10.24 5.36
C LYS A 237 7.99 -9.46 6.47
#